data_AF-A0A7X7CAC6-F1
#
_entry.id   AF-A0A7X7CAC6-F1
#
_cell.length_a   1.000
_cell.length_b   1.000
_cell.length_c   1.000
_cell.angle_alpha   90.00
_cell.angle_beta   90.00
_cell.angle_gamma   90.00
#
_symmetry.space_group_name_H-M   'P 1'
#
loop_
_entity.id
_entity.type
_entity.pdbx_description
1 polymer ?
#
loop_
_entity_poly.entity_id
_entity_poly.type
_entity_poly.pdbx_seq_one_letter_code
_entity_poly.pdbx_strand_id
1 'polypeptide(L)'
;MQRNISHKRAAGKFLKFTGSICGYSCIAVVLALAVFISSCAKRSKPSYKKVPDEKRRGEVMEPSRIPSADSVATPQRNASMQLVEKGKNLMDRGELDLAASSFRDAVKIDSTNGIAYYSLALVYFHLDRPELAIGFMDKADSLLSGDLRWQGKLSELRSVIEAGGLSDRHYDNHRPHYGDF
;
A
#
# COMPACT_ATOMS: atom_id res chain seq x y z
N MET A 1 18.40 -78.47 5.27
CA MET A 1 18.42 -78.12 6.72
C MET A 1 17.25 -77.18 6.95
N GLN A 2 16.05 -77.65 7.34
CA GLN A 2 15.56 -77.83 8.74
C GLN A 2 15.78 -76.56 9.58
N ARG A 3 14.81 -75.89 10.24
CA ARG A 3 13.45 -76.23 10.71
C ARG A 3 12.61 -74.96 10.94
N ASN A 4 11.31 -75.20 10.91
CA ASN A 4 10.16 -74.37 11.33
C ASN A 4 10.14 -74.10 12.86
N ILE A 5 9.10 -73.40 13.36
CA ILE A 5 8.63 -73.20 14.77
C ILE A 5 8.97 -71.79 15.33
N SER A 6 8.13 -71.05 16.07
CA SER A 6 6.70 -71.01 16.37
C SER A 6 6.48 -69.78 17.27
N HIS A 7 5.26 -69.23 17.25
CA HIS A 7 4.76 -68.19 18.15
C HIS A 7 5.01 -68.49 19.63
N LYS A 8 5.35 -67.46 20.42
CA LYS A 8 4.88 -67.32 21.81
C LYS A 8 4.54 -65.86 22.15
N ARG A 9 3.26 -65.64 22.47
CA ARG A 9 2.77 -64.48 23.24
C ARG A 9 3.06 -64.71 24.72
N ALA A 10 3.47 -63.66 25.43
CA ALA A 10 3.24 -63.42 26.86
C ALA A 10 3.32 -61.90 27.04
N ALA A 11 2.26 -61.13 27.33
CA ALA A 11 1.29 -61.16 28.43
C ALA A 11 1.91 -60.86 29.81
N GLY A 12 1.91 -59.57 30.15
CA GLY A 12 1.58 -59.06 31.50
C GLY A 12 2.72 -58.88 32.51
N LYS A 13 2.92 -57.63 32.96
CA LYS A 13 2.34 -57.15 34.23
C LYS A 13 2.56 -55.64 34.42
N PHE A 14 1.44 -54.96 34.61
CA PHE A 14 1.33 -53.65 35.24
C PHE A 14 1.99 -53.67 36.62
N LEU A 15 2.86 -52.69 36.92
CA LEU A 15 2.95 -52.17 38.28
C LEU A 15 3.13 -50.65 38.23
N LYS A 16 2.21 -49.98 38.91
CA LYS A 16 2.00 -48.54 38.96
C LYS A 16 3.06 -47.87 39.83
N PHE A 17 3.57 -46.73 39.38
CA PHE A 17 4.11 -45.67 40.23
C PHE A 17 3.65 -44.34 39.60
N THR A 18 2.39 -43.96 39.78
CA THR A 18 1.98 -42.88 40.69
C THR A 18 2.98 -41.73 40.79
N GLY A 19 2.58 -40.57 40.28
CA GLY A 19 3.12 -39.28 40.74
C GLY A 19 3.76 -38.41 39.67
N SER A 20 2.95 -37.53 39.07
CA SER A 20 3.33 -36.12 38.90
C SER A 20 4.64 -35.80 38.16
N ILE A 21 4.78 -36.19 36.89
CA ILE A 21 5.90 -35.70 36.04
C ILE A 21 5.39 -34.96 34.78
N CYS A 22 4.14 -35.19 34.36
CA CYS A 22 3.58 -34.57 33.14
C CYS A 22 3.27 -33.07 33.28
N GLY A 23 2.96 -32.59 34.50
CA GLY A 23 2.72 -31.15 34.73
C GLY A 23 3.98 -30.30 34.71
N TYR A 24 5.11 -30.84 35.21
CA TYR A 24 6.36 -30.09 35.30
C TYR A 24 7.02 -29.87 33.94
N SER A 25 6.82 -30.79 32.98
CA SER A 25 7.36 -30.61 31.63
C SER A 25 6.64 -29.49 30.86
N CYS A 26 5.33 -29.32 31.05
CA CYS A 26 4.58 -28.22 30.40
C CYS A 26 4.84 -26.88 31.09
N ILE A 27 4.92 -26.84 32.42
CA ILE A 27 5.22 -25.60 33.17
C ILE A 27 6.66 -25.13 32.86
N ALA A 28 7.64 -26.05 32.80
CA ALA A 28 9.02 -25.69 32.47
C ALA A 28 9.17 -25.10 31.06
N VAL A 29 8.40 -25.59 30.08
CA VAL A 29 8.42 -25.05 28.71
C VAL A 29 7.72 -23.69 28.62
N VAL A 30 6.61 -23.49 29.34
CA VAL A 30 5.92 -22.18 29.38
C VAL A 30 6.77 -21.12 30.10
N LEU A 31 7.46 -21.49 31.20
CA LEU A 31 8.39 -20.58 31.88
C LEU A 31 9.63 -20.29 31.02
N ALA A 32 10.14 -21.26 30.25
CA ALA A 32 11.25 -21.03 29.33
C ALA A 32 10.89 -20.07 28.17
N LEU A 33 9.65 -20.11 27.68
CA LEU A 33 9.16 -19.17 26.66
C LEU A 33 8.81 -17.78 27.23
N ALA A 34 8.37 -17.70 28.49
CA ALA A 34 8.07 -16.44 29.16
C ALA A 34 9.34 -15.63 29.54
N VAL A 35 10.48 -16.31 29.74
CA VAL A 35 11.76 -15.64 30.06
C VAL A 35 12.42 -15.01 28.81
N PHE A 36 11.98 -15.35 27.59
CA PHE A 36 12.53 -14.76 26.35
C PHE A 36 11.84 -13.46 25.90
N ILE A 37 10.76 -13.01 26.56
CA ILE A 37 10.04 -11.76 26.18
C ILE A 37 10.37 -10.60 27.14
N SER A 38 11.21 -10.80 28.16
CA SER A 38 11.57 -9.77 29.15
C SER A 38 12.93 -9.11 28.94
N SER A 39 13.32 -8.87 27.68
CA SER A 39 14.47 -8.03 27.34
C SER A 39 14.09 -6.86 26.43
N CYS A 40 13.09 -6.07 26.86
CA CYS A 40 12.91 -4.70 26.37
C CYS A 40 13.91 -3.77 27.10
N ALA A 41 15.20 -3.91 26.82
CA ALA A 41 16.22 -2.97 27.28
C ALA A 41 16.26 -1.77 26.31
N LYS A 42 15.55 -0.72 26.71
CA LYS A 42 15.67 0.70 26.32
C LYS A 42 16.72 1.00 25.25
N ARG A 43 16.24 1.27 24.02
CA ARG A 43 17.02 2.00 23.01
C ARG A 43 17.32 3.38 23.58
N SER A 44 18.58 3.64 23.92
CA SER A 44 19.06 4.94 24.38
C SER A 44 18.81 5.98 23.29
N LYS A 45 18.13 7.07 23.63
CA LYS A 45 17.96 8.22 22.75
C LYS A 45 19.35 8.81 22.44
N PRO A 46 19.67 9.18 21.19
CA PRO A 46 20.93 9.85 20.88
C PRO A 46 21.01 11.17 21.65
N SER A 47 22.12 11.35 22.38
CA SER A 47 22.46 12.56 23.11
C SER A 47 22.79 13.68 22.14
N TYR A 48 21.81 14.52 21.79
CA TYR A 48 22.06 15.74 21.05
C TYR A 48 22.78 16.74 21.97
N LYS A 49 24.04 17.08 21.64
CA LYS A 49 24.75 18.17 22.31
C LYS A 49 23.97 19.47 22.04
N LYS A 50 23.58 20.18 23.11
CA LYS A 50 22.99 21.51 22.99
C LYS A 50 24.03 22.43 22.37
N VAL A 51 23.73 22.94 21.16
CA VAL A 51 24.45 24.07 20.58
C VAL A 51 24.10 25.29 21.45
N PRO A 52 25.08 26.11 21.88
CA PRO A 52 24.80 27.31 22.68
C PRO A 52 23.81 28.23 21.96
N ASP A 53 22.86 28.76 22.73
CA ASP A 53 21.79 29.66 22.29
C ASP A 53 22.38 31.03 21.94
N GLU A 54 23.00 31.13 20.78
CA GLU A 54 23.46 32.40 20.22
C GLU A 54 22.46 32.86 19.16
N LYS A 55 21.41 33.53 19.67
CA LYS A 55 20.61 34.60 19.08
C LYS A 55 20.95 34.93 17.61
N ARG A 56 20.58 34.05 16.68
CA ARG A 56 20.40 34.45 15.28
C ARG A 56 18.95 34.84 15.10
N ARG A 57 18.68 36.12 15.40
CA ARG A 57 17.57 36.83 14.77
C ARG A 57 17.81 36.77 13.26
N GLY A 58 17.16 35.82 12.62
CA GLY A 58 17.03 35.66 11.19
C GLY A 58 15.62 35.16 10.95
N GLU A 59 14.96 35.70 9.94
CA GLU A 59 13.55 35.52 9.61
C GLU A 59 13.00 34.12 9.93
N VAL A 60 11.81 34.10 10.53
CA VAL A 60 11.01 32.88 10.66
C VAL A 60 10.77 32.36 9.25
N MET A 61 11.59 31.40 8.80
CA MET A 61 11.22 30.56 7.68
C MET A 61 10.06 29.71 8.18
N GLU A 62 8.84 30.05 7.76
CA GLU A 62 7.70 29.14 7.94
C GLU A 62 8.15 27.75 7.49
N PRO A 63 7.88 26.68 8.26
CA PRO A 63 8.06 25.33 7.76
C PRO A 63 7.23 25.25 6.48
N SER A 64 7.92 25.11 5.35
CA SER A 64 7.36 25.12 4.02
C SER A 64 6.09 24.28 4.01
N ARG A 65 4.93 24.95 3.88
CA ARG A 65 3.76 24.33 3.26
C ARG A 65 4.30 23.62 2.03
N ILE A 66 4.18 22.29 1.99
CA ILE A 66 4.50 21.53 0.77
C ILE A 66 3.75 22.28 -0.34
N PRO A 67 4.44 22.90 -1.30
CA PRO A 67 3.75 23.58 -2.39
C PRO A 67 2.78 22.56 -2.98
N SER A 68 1.52 22.96 -3.18
CA SER A 68 0.51 22.06 -3.75
C SER A 68 1.14 21.38 -4.95
N ALA A 69 1.11 20.04 -4.97
CA ALA A 69 2.02 19.25 -5.79
C ALA A 69 1.93 19.64 -7.28
N ASP A 70 0.79 20.16 -7.72
CA ASP A 70 0.52 20.61 -9.09
C ASP A 70 1.20 21.93 -9.49
N SER A 71 1.74 22.69 -8.54
CA SER A 71 2.36 24.00 -8.78
C SER A 71 3.88 23.95 -8.99
N VAL A 72 4.52 22.81 -8.72
CA VAL A 72 6.00 22.72 -8.79
C VAL A 72 6.43 22.37 -10.21
N ALA A 73 6.72 23.39 -11.01
CA ALA A 73 7.33 23.24 -12.33
C ALA A 73 8.78 22.72 -12.20
N THR A 74 8.94 21.42 -11.95
CA THR A 74 10.22 20.71 -11.99
C THR A 74 10.39 19.98 -13.32
N PRO A 75 11.63 19.72 -13.76
CA PRO A 75 11.88 18.85 -14.92
C PRO A 75 11.20 17.48 -14.78
N GLN A 76 11.17 16.91 -13.57
CA GLN A 76 10.52 15.64 -13.25
C GLN A 76 9.00 15.75 -13.41
N ARG A 77 8.37 16.79 -12.85
CA ARG A 77 6.93 17.05 -13.03
C ARG A 77 6.58 17.21 -14.50
N ASN A 78 7.38 17.95 -15.27
CA ASN A 78 7.16 18.14 -16.70
C ASN A 78 7.26 16.82 -17.48
N ALA A 79 8.28 15.99 -17.20
CA ALA A 79 8.43 14.68 -17.83
C ALA A 79 7.29 13.72 -17.44
N SER A 80 6.86 13.75 -16.17
CA SER A 80 5.69 13.01 -15.70
C SER A 80 4.42 13.45 -16.44
N MET A 81 4.20 14.76 -16.61
CA MET A 81 3.06 15.29 -17.35
C MET A 81 3.07 14.93 -18.84
N GLN A 82 4.23 14.85 -19.48
CA GLN A 82 4.32 14.35 -20.87
C GLN A 82 3.88 12.89 -20.98
N LEU A 83 4.21 12.05 -19.99
CA LEU A 83 3.75 10.67 -19.93
C LEU A 83 2.25 10.58 -19.65
N VAL A 84 1.70 11.48 -18.83
CA VAL A 84 0.24 11.61 -18.66
C VAL A 84 -0.43 11.96 -19.99
N GLU A 85 0.07 12.95 -20.72
CA GLU A 85 -0.51 13.32 -22.00
C GLU A 85 -0.43 12.19 -23.03
N LYS A 86 0.70 11.46 -23.08
CA LYS A 86 0.82 10.24 -23.89
C LYS A 86 -0.24 9.19 -23.50
N GLY A 87 -0.43 8.97 -22.19
CA GLY A 87 -1.43 8.03 -21.67
C GLY A 87 -2.86 8.43 -22.04
N LYS A 88 -3.22 9.72 -21.97
CA LYS A 88 -4.52 10.25 -22.41
C LYS A 88 -4.77 9.93 -23.89
N ASN A 89 -3.80 10.24 -24.76
CA ASN A 89 -3.89 9.91 -26.18
C ASN A 89 -4.05 8.40 -26.44
N LEU A 90 -3.43 7.55 -25.63
CA LEU A 90 -3.61 6.09 -25.70
C LEU A 90 -5.02 5.67 -25.26
N MET A 91 -5.55 6.25 -24.18
CA MET A 91 -6.94 6.01 -23.74
C MET A 91 -7.95 6.47 -24.78
N ASP A 92 -7.74 7.64 -25.39
CA ASP A 92 -8.58 8.13 -26.47
C ASP A 92 -8.62 7.12 -27.62
N ARG A 93 -7.52 6.42 -27.91
CA ARG A 93 -7.45 5.35 -28.93
C ARG A 93 -7.98 3.99 -28.46
N GLY A 94 -8.39 3.85 -27.20
CA GLY A 94 -8.83 2.57 -26.61
C GLY A 94 -7.69 1.64 -26.22
N GLU A 95 -6.44 2.09 -26.29
CA GLU A 95 -5.24 1.32 -25.93
C GLU A 95 -5.00 1.37 -24.41
N LEU A 96 -5.95 0.86 -23.64
CA LEU A 96 -6.01 1.04 -22.17
C LEU A 96 -4.80 0.46 -21.43
N ASP A 97 -4.30 -0.72 -21.83
CA ASP A 97 -3.11 -1.33 -21.20
C ASP A 97 -1.85 -0.48 -21.41
N LEU A 98 -1.70 0.08 -22.61
CA LEU A 98 -0.57 0.96 -22.93
C LEU A 98 -0.70 2.30 -22.19
N ALA A 99 -1.91 2.84 -22.09
CA ALA A 99 -2.18 4.03 -21.28
C ALA A 99 -1.81 3.80 -19.81
N ALA A 100 -2.23 2.67 -19.22
CA ALA A 100 -1.86 2.30 -17.87
C ALA A 100 -0.34 2.19 -17.69
N SER A 101 0.39 1.68 -18.68
CA SER A 101 1.85 1.69 -18.65
C SER A 101 2.43 3.10 -18.65
N SER A 102 1.95 3.99 -19.53
CA SER A 102 2.37 5.38 -19.57
C SER A 102 2.14 6.12 -18.25
N PHE A 103 0.98 5.94 -17.62
CA PHE A 103 0.72 6.56 -16.32
C PHE A 103 1.55 5.96 -15.18
N ARG A 104 1.81 4.64 -15.20
CA ARG A 104 2.73 4.01 -14.23
C ARG A 104 4.13 4.59 -14.34
N ASP A 105 4.60 4.85 -15.56
CA ASP A 105 5.90 5.47 -15.76
C ASP A 105 5.87 6.94 -15.29
N ALA A 106 4.75 7.66 -15.49
CA ALA A 106 4.58 9.03 -14.99
C ALA A 106 4.73 9.11 -13.46
N VAL A 107 4.13 8.20 -12.70
CA VAL A 107 4.26 8.18 -11.23
C VAL A 107 5.62 7.69 -10.74
N LYS A 108 6.37 6.92 -11.54
CA LYS A 108 7.78 6.58 -11.24
C LYS A 108 8.69 7.80 -11.38
N ILE A 109 8.45 8.64 -12.38
CA ILE A 109 9.20 9.87 -12.60
C ILE A 109 8.88 10.92 -11.53
N ASP A 110 7.59 11.09 -11.21
CA ASP A 110 7.14 11.97 -10.14
C ASP A 110 6.04 11.32 -9.31
N SER A 111 6.45 10.79 -8.15
CA SER A 111 5.56 10.14 -7.18
C SER A 111 4.60 11.10 -6.45
N THR A 112 4.74 12.41 -6.68
CA THR A 112 3.87 13.46 -6.13
C THR A 112 2.88 13.99 -7.17
N ASN A 113 2.90 13.47 -8.40
CA ASN A 113 1.96 13.88 -9.45
C ASN A 113 0.57 13.28 -9.25
N GLY A 114 -0.29 14.02 -8.53
CA GLY A 114 -1.67 13.61 -8.25
C GLY A 114 -2.48 13.34 -9.51
N ILE A 115 -2.25 14.12 -10.57
CA ILE A 115 -2.90 13.95 -11.88
C ILE A 115 -2.59 12.56 -12.46
N ALA A 116 -1.34 12.10 -12.38
CA ALA A 116 -0.95 10.78 -12.87
C ALA A 116 -1.62 9.64 -12.08
N TYR A 117 -1.84 9.81 -10.77
CA TYR A 117 -2.60 8.85 -9.97
C TYR A 117 -4.09 8.85 -10.32
N TYR A 118 -4.68 10.02 -10.55
CA TYR A 118 -6.05 10.12 -11.04
C TYR A 118 -6.21 9.41 -12.39
N SER A 119 -5.26 9.63 -13.32
CA SER A 119 -5.25 8.95 -14.62
C SER A 119 -5.10 7.44 -14.49
N LEU A 120 -4.31 6.95 -13.52
CA LEU A 120 -4.26 5.51 -13.19
C LEU A 120 -5.59 4.99 -12.69
N ALA A 121 -6.25 5.71 -11.78
CA ALA A 121 -7.57 5.31 -11.28
C ALA A 121 -8.57 5.19 -12.44
N LEU A 122 -8.59 6.19 -13.32
CA LEU A 122 -9.49 6.22 -14.47
C LEU A 122 -9.23 5.06 -15.45
N VAL A 123 -7.98 4.80 -15.83
CA VAL A 123 -7.67 3.71 -16.76
C VAL A 123 -7.97 2.33 -16.16
N TYR A 124 -7.71 2.11 -14.87
CA TYR A 124 -8.05 0.84 -14.22
C TYR A 124 -9.57 0.67 -14.06
N PHE A 125 -10.31 1.76 -13.88
CA PHE A 125 -11.77 1.73 -13.95
C PHE A 125 -12.25 1.28 -15.33
N HIS A 126 -11.69 1.85 -16.42
CA HIS A 126 -12.03 1.42 -17.79
C HIS A 126 -11.56 0.01 -18.16
N LEU A 127 -10.54 -0.51 -17.47
CA LEU A 127 -10.10 -1.90 -17.59
C LEU A 127 -10.96 -2.88 -16.78
N ASP A 128 -12.07 -2.42 -16.20
CA ASP A 128 -12.96 -3.21 -15.32
C ASP A 128 -12.22 -3.78 -14.11
N ARG A 129 -11.35 -2.95 -13.50
CA ARG A 129 -10.61 -3.26 -12.28
C ARG A 129 -10.86 -2.19 -11.20
N PRO A 130 -12.10 -2.02 -10.74
CA PRO A 130 -12.46 -0.98 -9.77
C PRO A 130 -11.70 -1.10 -8.44
N GLU A 131 -11.28 -2.31 -8.06
CA GLU A 131 -10.49 -2.56 -6.84
C GLU A 131 -9.08 -1.96 -6.93
N LEU A 132 -8.50 -1.91 -8.13
CA LEU A 132 -7.24 -1.21 -8.36
C LEU A 132 -7.48 0.30 -8.48
N ALA A 133 -8.57 0.68 -9.15
CA ALA A 133 -8.92 2.08 -9.36
C ALA A 133 -9.06 2.84 -8.05
N ILE A 134 -9.74 2.27 -7.04
CA ILE A 134 -9.96 2.93 -5.75
C ILE A 134 -8.63 3.23 -5.02
N GLY A 135 -7.66 2.33 -5.08
CA GLY A 135 -6.36 2.54 -4.43
C GLY A 135 -5.57 3.69 -5.06
N PHE A 136 -5.61 3.82 -6.40
CA PHE A 136 -5.00 4.95 -7.08
C PHE A 136 -5.80 6.25 -6.88
N MET A 137 -7.12 6.15 -6.77
CA MET A 137 -8.00 7.28 -6.46
C MET A 137 -7.69 7.88 -5.08
N ASP A 138 -7.56 7.05 -4.05
CA ASP A 138 -7.19 7.49 -2.70
C ASP A 138 -5.86 8.26 -2.71
N LYS A 139 -4.91 7.78 -3.52
CA LYS A 139 -3.63 8.47 -3.67
C LYS A 139 -3.77 9.82 -4.38
N ALA A 140 -4.59 9.88 -5.43
CA ALA A 140 -4.88 11.13 -6.13
C ALA A 140 -5.54 12.15 -5.18
N ASP A 141 -6.55 11.74 -4.41
CA ASP A 141 -7.22 12.59 -3.43
C ASP A 141 -6.24 13.14 -2.38
N SER A 142 -5.34 12.30 -1.86
CA SER A 142 -4.33 12.75 -0.89
C SER A 142 -3.38 13.84 -1.42
N LEU A 143 -3.17 13.89 -2.74
CA LEU A 143 -2.26 14.84 -3.40
C LEU A 143 -3.00 16.07 -3.95
N LEU A 144 -4.27 15.92 -4.30
CA LEU A 144 -5.07 16.92 -5.01
C LEU A 144 -6.19 17.54 -4.16
N SER A 145 -6.48 17.03 -2.96
CA SER A 145 -7.57 17.50 -2.09
C SER A 145 -7.52 19.00 -1.75
N GLY A 146 -6.33 19.60 -1.80
CA GLY A 146 -6.12 21.05 -1.64
C GLY A 146 -6.50 21.90 -2.86
N ASP A 147 -6.79 21.29 -4.02
CA ASP A 147 -7.17 21.97 -5.25
C ASP A 147 -8.66 21.75 -5.54
N LEU A 148 -9.46 22.82 -5.38
CA LEU A 148 -10.91 22.82 -5.63
C LEU A 148 -11.28 22.37 -7.05
N ARG A 149 -10.38 22.55 -8.03
CA ARG A 149 -10.60 22.15 -9.43
C ARG A 149 -10.73 20.64 -9.60
N TRP A 150 -10.10 19.88 -8.71
CA TRP A 150 -10.08 18.42 -8.76
C TRP A 150 -11.22 17.75 -7.98
N GLN A 151 -11.82 18.45 -7.02
CA GLN A 151 -12.83 17.86 -6.12
C GLN A 151 -14.04 17.29 -6.86
N GLY A 152 -14.54 17.98 -7.88
CA GLY A 152 -15.64 17.48 -8.72
C GLY A 152 -15.29 16.15 -9.40
N LYS A 153 -14.12 16.08 -10.05
CA LYS A 153 -13.64 14.90 -10.77
C LYS A 153 -13.38 13.72 -9.84
N LEU A 154 -12.77 13.97 -8.68
CA LEU A 154 -12.48 12.95 -7.68
C LEU A 154 -13.77 12.38 -7.07
N SER A 155 -14.72 13.25 -6.71
CA SER A 155 -16.00 12.81 -6.15
C SER A 155 -16.84 12.04 -7.16
N GLU A 156 -16.87 12.47 -8.42
CA GLU A 156 -17.57 11.79 -9.51
C GLU A 156 -17.01 10.39 -9.73
N LEU A 157 -15.71 10.27 -9.99
CA LEU A 157 -15.11 8.96 -10.26
C LEU A 157 -15.18 8.04 -9.02
N ARG A 158 -15.07 8.57 -7.79
CA ARG A 158 -15.28 7.78 -6.56
C ARG A 158 -16.70 7.22 -6.50
N SER A 159 -17.71 8.08 -6.71
CA SER A 159 -19.12 7.68 -6.72
C SER A 159 -19.39 6.60 -7.75
N VAL A 160 -18.82 6.71 -8.95
CA VAL A 160 -18.97 5.72 -10.02
C VAL A 160 -18.30 4.39 -9.65
N ILE A 161 -17.08 4.41 -9.09
CA ILE A 161 -16.40 3.19 -8.63
C ILE A 161 -17.20 2.50 -7.51
N GLU A 162 -17.67 3.25 -6.51
CA GLU A 162 -18.40 2.73 -5.35
C GLU A 162 -19.82 2.24 -5.70
N ALA A 163 -20.45 2.80 -6.74
CA ALA A 163 -21.78 2.39 -7.20
C ALA A 163 -21.84 1.03 -7.91
N GLY A 164 -20.74 0.27 -7.94
CA GLY A 164 -20.70 -1.08 -8.52
C GLY A 164 -20.01 -1.16 -9.89
N GLY A 165 -19.23 -0.16 -10.28
CA GLY A 165 -18.50 -0.20 -11.56
C GLY A 165 -19.41 -0.04 -12.79
N LEU A 166 -18.96 -0.53 -13.95
CA LEU A 166 -19.66 -0.41 -15.24
C LEU A 166 -20.99 -1.22 -15.32
N SER A 167 -21.41 -1.88 -14.23
CA SER A 167 -22.40 -2.97 -14.32
C SER A 167 -23.88 -2.56 -14.31
N ASP A 168 -24.25 -1.27 -14.19
CA ASP A 168 -25.68 -0.91 -14.20
C ASP A 168 -26.03 0.53 -14.64
N ARG A 169 -25.10 1.24 -15.28
CA ARG A 169 -25.42 2.56 -15.87
C ARG A 169 -24.94 2.62 -17.30
N HIS A 170 -25.91 2.90 -18.17
CA HIS A 170 -25.83 3.37 -19.55
C HIS A 170 -24.58 4.26 -19.84
N TYR A 171 -23.39 3.66 -19.92
CA TYR A 171 -22.20 4.24 -20.54
C TYR A 171 -22.23 3.89 -22.04
N ASP A 172 -23.39 4.11 -22.66
CA ASP A 172 -23.58 3.87 -24.08
C ASP A 172 -22.83 4.94 -24.88
N ASN A 173 -21.83 4.48 -25.63
CA ASN A 173 -21.34 5.02 -26.90
C ASN A 173 -20.73 6.42 -26.94
N HIS A 174 -20.37 7.04 -25.81
CA HIS A 174 -19.53 8.24 -25.83
C HIS A 174 -18.08 7.83 -25.59
N ARG A 175 -17.26 7.84 -26.65
CA ARG A 175 -15.80 7.80 -26.54
C ARG A 175 -15.40 8.88 -25.54
N PRO A 176 -14.89 8.55 -24.35
CA PRO A 176 -14.63 9.58 -23.36
C PRO A 176 -13.51 10.46 -23.89
N HIS A 177 -13.78 11.74 -24.07
CA HIS A 177 -12.75 12.72 -24.39
C HIS A 177 -12.02 13.05 -23.08
N TYR A 178 -10.83 12.49 -22.90
CA TYR A 178 -10.06 12.67 -21.66
C TYR A 178 -9.36 14.04 -21.56
N GLY A 179 -9.81 15.03 -22.36
CA GLY A 179 -9.03 16.17 -22.83
C GLY A 179 -8.70 17.25 -21.80
N ASP A 180 -9.63 17.62 -20.91
CA ASP A 180 -9.51 18.87 -20.17
C ASP A 180 -9.29 18.65 -18.65
N PHE A 181 -8.05 18.88 -18.19
CA PHE A 181 -7.68 18.99 -16.77
C PHE A 181 -7.16 20.38 -16.43
#